data_AF-S8FCM9-F1
#
_entry.id   AF-S8FCM9-F1
#
_cell.length_a   1.000
_cell.length_b   1.000
_cell.length_c   1.000
_cell.angle_alpha   90.00
_cell.angle_beta   90.00
_cell.angle_gamma   90.00
#
_symmetry.space_group_name_H-M   'P 1'
#
loop_
_entity.id
_entity.type
_entity.pdbx_description
1 polymer ?
#
loop_
_entity_poly.entity_id
_entity_poly.type
_entity_poly.pdbx_seq_one_letter_code
_entity_poly.pdbx_strand_id
1 'polypeptide(L)'
;MSSTVLQYAVRHGYTDLADEAAPRTIDEDAAQAFACFDPTLFVHWLLFRERQLRRFFLLTVDCTPYQHNIGDVVPVDGFIDEPYDDTECDLWLPYVGTVLEEVNGSLSMTMGASKAIDKHRHLVKGCGQCEHDSESWYDHACLTYTSWGSRHPDAWTDFVKSLG
;
A
#
# COMPACT_ATOMS: atom_id res chain seq x y z
N MET A 1 -18.91 10.84 8.75
CA MET A 1 -19.42 10.29 10.04
C MET A 1 -18.35 9.47 10.75
N SER A 2 -17.27 9.08 10.09
CA SER A 2 -16.21 8.27 10.72
C SER A 2 -15.45 9.10 11.76
N SER A 3 -15.22 10.40 11.52
CA SER A 3 -14.54 11.27 12.51
C SER A 3 -15.30 11.41 13.83
N THR A 4 -16.64 11.51 13.80
CA THR A 4 -17.43 11.54 15.04
C THR A 4 -17.29 10.24 15.85
N VAL A 5 -17.16 9.09 15.15
CA VAL A 5 -16.94 7.79 15.79
C VAL A 5 -15.54 7.72 16.40
N LEU A 6 -14.51 8.16 15.67
CA LEU A 6 -13.13 8.18 16.18
C LEU A 6 -13.00 9.09 17.42
N GLN A 7 -13.54 10.32 17.36
CA GLN A 7 -13.54 11.23 18.51
C GLN A 7 -14.23 10.62 19.72
N TYR A 8 -15.38 9.99 19.51
CA TYR A 8 -16.11 9.31 20.57
C TYR A 8 -15.29 8.16 21.17
N ALA A 9 -14.73 7.29 20.31
CA ALA A 9 -13.92 6.16 20.74
C ALA A 9 -12.71 6.60 21.58
N VAL A 10 -11.96 7.60 21.11
CA VAL A 10 -10.79 8.13 21.81
C VAL A 10 -11.20 8.77 23.14
N ARG A 11 -12.26 9.57 23.18
CA ARG A 11 -12.74 10.24 24.40
C ARG A 11 -13.14 9.25 25.49
N HIS A 12 -13.66 8.09 25.11
CA HIS A 12 -14.13 7.07 26.04
C HIS A 12 -13.13 5.93 26.27
N GLY A 13 -11.95 5.97 25.63
CA GLY A 13 -10.91 4.94 25.78
C GLY A 13 -11.25 3.62 25.09
N TYR A 14 -12.12 3.62 24.07
CA TYR A 14 -12.46 2.43 23.29
C TYR A 14 -11.41 2.18 22.20
N THR A 15 -10.30 1.56 22.59
CA THR A 15 -9.13 1.34 21.70
C THR A 15 -9.49 0.55 20.44
N ASP A 16 -10.25 -0.54 20.58
CA ASP A 16 -10.59 -1.40 19.44
C ASP A 16 -11.45 -0.66 18.41
N LEU A 17 -12.40 0.16 18.89
CA LEU A 17 -13.23 1.00 18.03
C LEU A 17 -12.42 2.13 17.39
N ALA A 18 -11.45 2.70 18.11
CA ALA A 18 -10.57 3.72 17.55
C ALA A 18 -9.66 3.12 16.45
N ASP A 19 -9.15 1.90 16.66
CA ASP A 19 -8.35 1.17 15.68
C ASP A 19 -9.16 0.83 14.42
N GLU A 20 -10.44 0.49 14.56
CA GLU A 20 -11.33 0.26 13.41
C GLU A 20 -11.73 1.57 12.71
N ALA A 21 -12.01 2.63 13.47
CA ALA A 21 -12.52 3.89 12.93
C ALA A 21 -11.44 4.73 12.26
N ALA A 22 -10.23 4.80 12.83
CA ALA A 22 -9.20 5.74 12.37
C ALA A 22 -8.85 5.57 10.89
N PRO A 23 -8.65 4.35 10.34
CA PRO A 23 -8.39 4.21 8.92
C PRO A 23 -9.50 4.73 8.02
N ARG A 24 -10.76 4.61 8.44
CA ARG A 24 -11.91 5.11 7.66
C ARG A 24 -12.03 6.63 7.68
N THR A 25 -11.26 7.31 8.54
CA THR A 25 -11.24 8.77 8.63
C THR A 25 -10.17 9.42 7.77
N ILE A 26 -9.18 8.69 7.26
CA ILE A 26 -8.03 9.30 6.57
C ILE A 26 -8.40 9.91 5.21
N ASP A 27 -9.51 9.48 4.62
CA ASP A 27 -10.10 10.06 3.42
C ASP A 27 -10.96 11.31 3.69
N GLU A 28 -11.29 11.58 4.95
CA GLU A 28 -12.10 12.75 5.27
C GLU A 28 -11.32 14.04 5.00
N ASP A 29 -12.05 15.09 4.62
CA ASP A 29 -11.48 16.42 4.42
C ASP A 29 -10.86 16.94 5.72
N ALA A 30 -9.67 17.52 5.62
CA ALA A 30 -8.93 17.96 6.81
C ALA A 30 -9.66 19.08 7.57
N ALA A 31 -10.41 19.96 6.89
CA ALA A 31 -11.19 21.00 7.57
C ALA A 31 -12.40 20.40 8.29
N GLN A 32 -13.03 19.37 7.73
CA GLN A 32 -14.09 18.61 8.41
C GLN A 32 -13.57 17.86 9.64
N ALA A 33 -12.43 17.17 9.52
CA ALA A 33 -11.76 16.51 10.64
C ALA A 33 -11.38 17.52 11.73
N PHE A 34 -10.83 18.68 11.36
CA PHE A 34 -10.49 19.76 12.29
C PHE A 34 -11.70 20.31 13.04
N ALA A 35 -12.86 20.45 12.37
CA ALA A 35 -14.09 20.88 13.01
C ALA A 35 -14.67 19.83 13.97
N CYS A 36 -14.34 18.54 13.79
CA CYS A 36 -14.83 17.45 14.62
C CYS A 36 -13.92 17.13 15.81
N PHE A 37 -12.61 17.23 15.62
CA PHE A 37 -11.63 16.78 16.59
C PHE A 37 -11.25 17.86 17.60
N ASP A 38 -10.95 17.45 18.84
CA ASP A 38 -10.17 18.31 19.72
C ASP A 38 -8.74 18.52 19.15
N PRO A 39 -8.04 19.62 19.50
CA PRO A 39 -6.75 19.94 18.89
C PRO A 39 -5.70 18.84 19.02
N THR A 40 -5.68 18.11 20.13
CA THR A 40 -4.72 17.03 20.36
C THR A 40 -5.03 15.84 19.45
N LEU A 41 -6.29 15.42 19.39
CA LEU A 41 -6.72 14.35 18.50
C LEU A 41 -6.49 14.72 17.03
N PHE A 42 -6.74 15.96 16.63
CA PHE A 42 -6.49 16.42 15.26
C PHE A 42 -5.02 16.27 14.86
N VAL A 43 -4.08 16.66 15.73
CA VAL A 43 -2.64 16.52 15.46
C VAL A 43 -2.26 15.04 15.31
N HIS A 44 -2.72 14.18 16.23
CA HIS A 44 -2.48 12.73 16.10
C HIS A 44 -3.05 12.18 14.79
N TRP A 45 -4.26 12.60 14.43
CA TRP A 45 -4.93 12.16 13.21
C TRP A 45 -4.18 12.61 11.97
N LEU A 46 -3.70 13.85 11.94
CA LEU A 46 -2.95 14.40 10.82
C LEU A 46 -1.64 13.62 10.60
N LEU A 47 -0.91 13.32 11.67
CA LEU A 47 0.33 12.53 11.61
C LEU A 47 0.04 11.08 11.17
N PHE A 48 -1.04 10.49 11.66
CA PHE A 48 -1.48 9.17 11.22
C PHE A 48 -1.80 9.16 9.72
N ARG A 49 -2.55 10.15 9.24
CA ARG A 49 -2.90 10.32 7.82
C ARG A 49 -1.66 10.52 6.95
N GLU A 50 -0.72 11.37 7.37
CA GLU A 50 0.54 11.58 6.64
C GLU A 50 1.34 10.27 6.51
N ARG A 51 1.39 9.47 7.58
CA ARG A 51 2.03 8.16 7.55
C ARG A 51 1.37 7.24 6.52
N GLN A 52 0.05 7.18 6.47
CA GLN A 52 -0.66 6.36 5.48
C GLN A 52 -0.43 6.86 4.05
N LEU A 53 -0.38 8.19 3.84
CA LEU A 53 -0.03 8.78 2.54
C LEU A 53 1.37 8.37 2.08
N ARG A 54 2.37 8.41 2.96
CA ARG A 54 3.72 7.96 2.62
C ARG A 54 3.73 6.49 2.20
N ARG A 55 3.00 5.63 2.90
CA ARG A 55 2.86 4.21 2.54
C ARG A 55 2.22 4.04 1.16
N PHE A 56 1.15 4.79 0.88
CA PHE A 56 0.52 4.79 -0.43
C PHE A 56 1.49 5.18 -1.54
N PHE A 57 2.27 6.24 -1.36
CA PHE A 57 3.26 6.64 -2.36
C PHE A 57 4.37 5.59 -2.53
N LEU A 58 4.86 4.98 -1.45
CA LEU A 58 5.84 3.89 -1.54
C LEU A 58 5.29 2.71 -2.34
N LEU A 59 4.04 2.31 -2.07
CA LEU A 59 3.36 1.26 -2.83
C LEU A 59 3.35 1.56 -4.34
N THR A 60 3.19 2.82 -4.74
CA THR A 60 3.13 3.24 -6.16
C THR A 60 4.50 3.39 -6.82
N VAL A 61 5.55 3.70 -6.05
CA VAL A 61 6.90 3.91 -6.58
C VAL A 61 7.54 2.58 -6.99
N ASP A 62 7.28 1.51 -6.23
CA ASP A 62 7.82 0.18 -6.52
C ASP A 62 7.08 -0.57 -7.65
N CYS A 63 6.04 0.03 -8.23
CA CYS A 63 5.29 -0.55 -9.35
C CYS A 63 6.00 -0.45 -10.70
N THR A 64 7.11 0.29 -10.78
CA THR A 64 7.82 0.44 -12.06
C THR A 64 8.23 -0.94 -12.53
N PRO A 65 7.84 -1.39 -13.74
CA PRO A 65 8.33 -2.64 -14.27
C PRO A 65 9.84 -2.59 -14.17
N TYR A 66 10.42 -3.50 -13.36
CA TYR A 66 11.81 -3.84 -13.58
C TYR A 66 11.82 -4.27 -15.04
N GLN A 67 12.55 -3.50 -15.87
CA GLN A 67 12.82 -3.92 -17.24
C GLN A 67 13.18 -5.39 -17.11
N HIS A 68 12.36 -6.28 -17.69
CA HIS A 68 12.66 -7.70 -17.67
C HIS A 68 14.11 -7.77 -18.07
N ASN A 69 14.98 -8.17 -17.14
CA ASN A 69 16.40 -8.20 -17.42
C ASN A 69 16.49 -9.19 -18.56
N ILE A 70 16.58 -8.65 -19.78
CA ILE A 70 17.12 -9.30 -20.95
C ILE A 70 18.46 -9.73 -20.38
N GLY A 71 18.53 -10.99 -19.98
CA GLY A 71 19.63 -11.46 -19.17
C GLY A 71 20.90 -10.99 -19.84
N ASP A 72 21.88 -10.54 -19.05
CA ASP A 72 23.25 -10.40 -19.56
C ASP A 72 23.50 -11.62 -20.43
N VAL A 73 23.49 -11.42 -21.75
CA VAL A 73 23.55 -12.51 -22.71
C VAL A 73 24.98 -12.99 -22.57
N VAL A 74 25.18 -13.97 -21.68
CA VAL A 74 26.43 -14.69 -21.62
C VAL A 74 26.47 -15.44 -22.94
N PRO A 75 27.36 -15.08 -23.88
CA PRO A 75 27.36 -15.72 -25.19
C PRO A 75 27.74 -17.17 -24.97
N VAL A 76 26.77 -18.07 -25.10
CA VAL A 76 27.04 -19.51 -25.15
C VAL A 76 27.43 -19.81 -26.60
N ASP A 77 28.72 -20.02 -26.85
CA ASP A 77 29.29 -20.58 -28.09
C ASP A 77 29.15 -19.77 -29.39
N GLY A 78 29.10 -18.44 -29.32
CA GLY A 78 29.31 -17.58 -30.50
C GLY A 78 28.21 -17.63 -31.57
N PHE A 79 27.09 -18.30 -31.29
CA PHE A 79 25.85 -18.15 -32.02
C PHE A 79 25.05 -17.02 -31.39
N ILE A 80 24.88 -15.94 -32.13
CA ILE A 80 23.87 -14.93 -31.82
C ILE A 80 22.54 -15.58 -32.18
N ASP A 81 21.89 -16.22 -31.20
CA ASP A 81 20.45 -16.47 -31.31
C ASP A 81 19.77 -15.14 -31.60
N GLU A 82 18.79 -15.15 -32.51
CA GLU A 82 18.06 -13.96 -32.94
C GLU A 82 17.75 -13.06 -31.73
N PRO A 83 17.95 -11.74 -31.84
CA PRO A 83 17.69 -10.82 -30.74
C PRO A 83 16.29 -11.10 -30.22
N TYR A 84 16.22 -11.58 -28.97
CA TYR A 84 14.94 -11.75 -28.29
C TYR A 84 14.23 -10.41 -28.41
N ASP A 85 13.06 -10.43 -29.04
CA ASP A 85 12.24 -9.26 -29.27
C ASP A 85 12.01 -8.59 -27.91
N ASP A 86 12.55 -7.38 -27.74
CA ASP A 86 12.48 -6.48 -26.56
C ASP A 86 11.04 -6.04 -26.24
N THR A 87 10.06 -6.89 -26.56
CA THR A 87 8.67 -6.70 -26.27
C THR A 87 8.50 -6.69 -24.75
N GLU A 88 8.26 -5.48 -24.23
CA GLU A 88 7.69 -5.26 -22.92
C GLU A 88 6.62 -6.32 -22.67
N CYS A 89 6.67 -6.98 -21.51
CA CYS A 89 5.66 -7.97 -21.23
C CYS A 89 4.31 -7.30 -21.06
N ASP A 90 3.41 -7.58 -22.00
CA ASP A 90 2.06 -7.04 -22.05
C ASP A 90 1.19 -7.42 -20.83
N LEU A 91 1.67 -8.28 -19.93
CA LEU A 91 0.94 -8.72 -18.74
C LEU A 91 1.12 -7.76 -17.54
N TRP A 92 2.26 -7.07 -17.42
CA TRP A 92 2.55 -6.29 -16.21
C TRP A 92 1.69 -5.04 -16.08
N LEU A 93 1.57 -4.25 -17.16
CA LEU A 93 0.83 -2.99 -17.13
C LEU A 93 -0.66 -3.18 -16.83
N PRO A 94 -1.39 -4.13 -17.45
CA PRO A 94 -2.78 -4.41 -17.08
C PRO A 94 -2.94 -4.87 -15.63
N TYR A 95 -2.00 -5.68 -15.14
CA TYR A 95 -2.00 -6.13 -13.75
C TYR A 95 -1.82 -4.98 -12.76
N VAL A 96 -0.78 -4.17 -12.92
CA VAL A 96 -0.53 -2.99 -12.07
C VAL A 96 -1.70 -2.01 -12.16
N GLY A 97 -2.20 -1.73 -13.37
CA GLY A 97 -3.36 -0.87 -13.58
C GLY A 97 -4.58 -1.34 -12.78
N THR A 98 -4.88 -2.64 -12.81
CA THR A 98 -6.03 -3.22 -12.08
C THR A 98 -5.84 -3.12 -10.55
N VAL A 99 -4.64 -3.42 -10.05
CA VAL A 99 -4.33 -3.28 -8.62
C VAL A 99 -4.45 -1.82 -8.18
N LEU A 100 -3.87 -0.89 -8.94
CA LEU A 100 -3.92 0.53 -8.63
C LEU A 100 -5.34 1.07 -8.73
N GLU A 101 -6.16 0.65 -9.68
CA GLU A 101 -7.56 1.07 -9.75
C GLU A 101 -8.36 0.64 -8.49
N GLU A 102 -8.14 -0.58 -7.99
CA GLU A 102 -8.80 -1.06 -6.77
C GLU A 102 -8.32 -0.31 -5.52
N VAL A 103 -7.03 0.01 -5.45
CA VAL A 103 -6.43 0.67 -4.28
C VAL A 103 -6.61 2.19 -4.31
N ASN A 104 -6.57 2.83 -5.48
CA ASN A 104 -6.66 4.28 -5.67
C ASN A 104 -8.09 4.83 -5.50
N GLY A 105 -9.06 3.96 -5.22
CA GLY A 105 -10.41 4.38 -4.85
C GLY A 105 -10.46 5.17 -3.53
N SER A 106 -9.50 4.98 -2.62
CA SER A 106 -9.40 5.73 -1.36
C SER A 106 -8.10 5.41 -0.61
N LEU A 107 -7.58 6.36 0.18
CA LEU A 107 -6.44 6.13 1.07
C LEU A 107 -6.74 5.01 2.08
N SER A 108 -7.97 4.88 2.58
CA SER A 108 -8.35 3.79 3.48
C SER A 108 -8.23 2.41 2.83
N MET A 109 -8.39 2.33 1.51
CA MET A 109 -8.23 1.08 0.73
C MET A 109 -6.77 0.66 0.61
N THR A 110 -5.82 1.56 0.84
CA THR A 110 -4.39 1.28 0.75
C THR A 110 -3.95 0.24 1.78
N MET A 111 -4.57 0.21 2.96
CA MET A 111 -4.33 -0.86 3.93
C MET A 111 -4.69 -2.27 3.42
N GLY A 112 -5.51 -2.34 2.36
CA GLY A 112 -5.85 -3.58 1.66
C GLY A 112 -5.00 -3.86 0.42
N ALA A 113 -3.92 -3.10 0.19
CA ALA A 113 -3.12 -3.20 -1.03
C ALA A 113 -2.55 -4.60 -1.25
N SER A 114 -2.03 -5.27 -0.22
CA SER A 114 -1.53 -6.65 -0.33
C SER A 114 -2.62 -7.62 -0.78
N LYS A 115 -3.85 -7.44 -0.30
CA LYS A 115 -5.01 -8.24 -0.71
C LYS A 115 -5.39 -7.97 -2.17
N ALA A 116 -5.30 -6.71 -2.62
CA ALA A 116 -5.55 -6.36 -4.02
C ALA A 116 -4.47 -6.95 -4.95
N ILE A 117 -3.20 -6.86 -4.57
CA ILE A 117 -2.05 -7.47 -5.26
C ILE A 117 -2.28 -8.98 -5.42
N ASP A 118 -2.55 -9.70 -4.33
CA ASP A 118 -2.77 -11.16 -4.35
C ASP A 118 -3.98 -11.55 -5.19
N LYS A 119 -5.11 -10.83 -5.04
CA LYS A 119 -6.34 -11.06 -5.81
C LYS A 119 -6.10 -11.00 -7.32
N HIS A 120 -5.28 -10.07 -7.78
CA HIS A 120 -5.02 -9.84 -9.21
C HIS A 120 -3.78 -10.56 -9.75
N ARG A 121 -3.04 -11.31 -8.90
CA ARG A 121 -1.83 -12.06 -9.28
C ARG A 121 -2.03 -13.02 -10.46
N HIS A 122 -3.27 -13.43 -10.72
CA HIS A 122 -3.59 -14.27 -11.87
C HIS A 122 -3.37 -13.59 -13.23
N LEU A 123 -3.32 -12.26 -13.31
CA LEU A 123 -3.12 -11.50 -14.55
C LEU A 123 -1.69 -11.58 -15.09
N VAL A 124 -0.72 -11.87 -14.23
CA VAL A 124 0.69 -12.04 -14.62
C VAL A 124 1.09 -13.51 -14.84
N LYS A 125 0.14 -14.43 -14.76
CA LYS A 125 0.42 -15.86 -14.92
C LYS A 125 0.99 -16.17 -16.29
N GLY A 126 2.08 -16.94 -16.30
CA GLY A 126 2.76 -17.35 -17.53
C GLY A 126 3.99 -16.50 -17.86
N CYS A 127 4.28 -15.45 -17.09
CA CYS A 127 5.57 -14.78 -17.10
C CYS A 127 6.25 -14.92 -15.73
N GLY A 128 7.32 -15.71 -15.66
CA GLY A 128 8.03 -15.98 -14.40
C GLY A 128 8.58 -14.71 -13.74
N GLN A 129 9.04 -13.73 -14.53
CA GLN A 129 9.54 -12.45 -14.00
C GLN A 129 8.41 -11.61 -13.42
N CYS A 130 7.29 -11.43 -14.13
CA CYS A 130 6.13 -10.71 -13.59
C CYS A 130 5.53 -11.40 -12.35
N GLU A 131 5.53 -12.74 -12.29
CA GLU A 131 5.09 -13.49 -11.10
C GLU A 131 6.01 -13.24 -9.89
N HIS A 132 7.32 -13.16 -10.12
CA HIS A 132 8.32 -12.84 -9.10
C HIS A 132 8.19 -11.37 -8.64
N ASP A 133 8.04 -10.43 -9.57
CA ASP A 133 7.89 -9.01 -9.26
C ASP A 133 6.57 -8.73 -8.52
N SER A 134 5.50 -9.45 -8.88
CA SER A 134 4.22 -9.42 -8.14
C SER A 134 4.38 -9.92 -6.70
N GLU A 135 5.18 -10.98 -6.49
CA GLU A 135 5.49 -11.50 -5.15
C GLU A 135 6.35 -10.54 -4.33
N SER A 136 7.39 -9.98 -4.94
CA SER A 136 8.23 -8.95 -4.32
C SER A 136 7.41 -7.73 -3.92
N TRP A 137 6.48 -7.28 -4.78
CA TRP A 137 5.58 -6.18 -4.49
C TRP A 137 4.58 -6.52 -3.37
N TYR A 138 4.06 -7.76 -3.35
CA TYR A 138 3.22 -8.26 -2.25
C TYR A 138 3.97 -8.24 -0.91
N ASP A 139 5.19 -8.76 -0.89
CA ASP A 139 6.04 -8.79 0.30
C ASP A 139 6.38 -7.38 0.75
N HIS A 140 6.72 -6.48 -0.17
CA HIS A 140 6.99 -5.08 0.17
C HIS A 140 5.76 -4.36 0.72
N ALA A 141 4.59 -4.61 0.14
CA ALA A 141 3.33 -4.13 0.70
C ALA A 141 3.19 -4.65 2.15
N CYS A 142 3.31 -5.96 2.37
CA CYS A 142 3.21 -6.58 3.70
C CYS A 142 4.26 -6.08 4.70
N LEU A 143 5.49 -5.83 4.27
CA LEU A 143 6.58 -5.31 5.11
C LEU A 143 6.42 -3.83 5.43
N THR A 144 5.91 -3.03 4.48
CA THR A 144 5.54 -1.63 4.71
C THR A 144 4.47 -1.52 5.80
N TYR A 145 3.61 -2.54 5.91
CA TYR A 145 2.75 -2.73 7.06
C TYR A 145 3.59 -3.20 8.27
N THR A 146 4.19 -4.38 8.26
CA THR A 146 4.73 -5.03 9.49
C THR A 146 6.01 -4.41 10.11
N SER A 147 6.85 -3.69 9.36
CA SER A 147 8.21 -3.26 9.79
C SER A 147 8.28 -2.25 10.95
N TRP A 148 7.15 -1.77 11.46
CA TRP A 148 7.09 -0.73 12.49
C TRP A 148 6.76 -1.24 13.90
N GLY A 149 7.04 -2.51 14.20
CA GLY A 149 7.12 -3.02 15.57
C GLY A 149 5.80 -3.22 16.32
N SER A 150 4.65 -2.83 15.76
CA SER A 150 3.33 -3.11 16.35
C SER A 150 2.71 -4.37 15.73
N ARG A 151 2.01 -5.17 16.54
CA ARG A 151 1.22 -6.32 16.06
C ARG A 151 0.16 -5.92 15.02
N HIS A 152 -0.26 -4.66 15.04
CA HIS A 152 -1.17 -4.06 14.06
C HIS A 152 -0.63 -2.71 13.60
N PRO A 153 0.15 -2.66 12.51
CA PRO A 153 0.77 -1.43 12.01
C PRO A 153 -0.18 -0.34 11.53
N ASP A 154 -1.46 -0.65 11.54
CA ASP A 154 -2.57 0.24 11.19
C ASP A 154 -3.45 0.57 12.41
N ALA A 155 -3.14 0.01 13.58
CA ALA A 155 -3.85 0.33 14.81
C ALA A 155 -3.51 1.76 15.23
N TRP A 156 -4.55 2.58 15.28
CA TRP A 156 -4.52 3.93 15.81
C TRP A 156 -3.84 4.01 17.17
N THR A 157 -4.20 3.09 18.07
CA THR A 157 -3.78 3.08 19.46
C THR A 157 -2.27 2.87 19.59
N ASP A 158 -1.71 1.95 18.81
CA ASP A 158 -0.27 1.70 18.81
C ASP A 158 0.50 2.85 18.16
N PHE A 159 -0.07 3.46 17.12
CA PHE A 159 0.49 4.68 16.55
C PHE A 159 0.56 5.82 17.58
N VAL A 160 -0.54 6.11 18.29
CA VAL A 160 -0.55 7.18 19.30
C VAL A 160 0.45 6.92 20.42
N LYS A 161 0.58 5.66 20.87
CA LYS A 161 1.61 5.28 21.86
C LYS A 161 3.03 5.54 21.37
N SER A 162 3.29 5.41 20.07
CA SER A 162 4.63 5.66 19.48
C SER A 162 5.03 7.13 19.43
N LEU A 163 4.10 8.06 19.70
CA LEU A 163 4.36 9.51 19.68
C LEU A 163 4.87 10.07 21.03
N GLY A 164 4.81 9.29 22.11
CA GLY A 164 5.23 9.69 23.47
C GLY A 164 6.29 8.77 24.05
#